data_AF-A0A7D9HVH9-F1
#
_entry.id   AF-A0A7D9HVH9-F1
#
_cell.length_a   1.000
_cell.length_b   1.000
_cell.length_c   1.000
_cell.angle_alpha   90.00
_cell.angle_beta   90.00
_cell.angle_gamma   90.00
#
_symmetry.space_group_name_H-M   'P 1'
#
loop_
_entity.id
_entity.type
_entity.pdbx_description
1 polymer ?
#
loop_
_entity_poly.entity_id
_entity_poly.type
_entity_poly.pdbx_seq_one_letter_code
_entity_poly.pdbx_strand_id
1 'polypeptide(L)'
;MEAFEEDSKVRSEIAKIDNELERIQQDIEELLKRQEELGDRREYLQEQLNENKVFLQSKSKDWSLRNFEWSEKIEDLRGKVFHIDEFRPLQLECMNVTMSGIDCILIMPTGGGKSLTFQLPALVSSGFTLVISPLVSLMEDQLMSLQEYNIDACLLNAASSKDHVNNVHSRMITKESGLKVLYVTPEKIAKSKRFMAKLEKAYTAGCLSRIVIDEVHCTSQWGHDFRPDYKVLGILKRQFPNSPILGLTATATTRVIDDVKKILNLRSNCVLLKASFNRPNLYYE
;
A
#
# COMPACT_ATOMS: atom_id res chain seq x y z
N MET A 1 -24.99 12.24 -79.96
CA MET A 1 -25.10 13.34 -78.99
C MET A 1 -25.80 12.87 -77.72
N GLU A 2 -26.94 12.19 -77.83
CA GLU A 2 -27.68 11.63 -76.68
C GLU A 2 -26.88 10.64 -75.82
N ALA A 3 -26.13 9.70 -76.41
CA ALA A 3 -25.30 8.75 -75.64
C ALA A 3 -24.16 9.41 -74.82
N PHE A 4 -23.68 10.60 -75.23
CA PHE A 4 -22.67 11.35 -74.49
C PHE A 4 -23.27 12.15 -73.32
N GLU A 5 -24.52 12.62 -73.47
CA GLU A 5 -25.26 13.26 -72.37
C GLU A 5 -25.69 12.26 -71.29
N GLU A 6 -26.01 11.02 -71.70
CA GLU A 6 -26.38 9.94 -70.78
C GLU A 6 -25.17 9.47 -69.95
N ASP A 7 -24.00 9.30 -70.57
CA ASP A 7 -22.74 8.97 -69.87
C ASP A 7 -22.31 10.08 -68.89
N SER A 8 -22.53 11.35 -69.25
CA SER A 8 -22.26 12.50 -68.38
C SER A 8 -23.16 12.53 -67.14
N LYS A 9 -24.45 12.19 -67.29
CA LYS A 9 -25.41 12.11 -66.17
C LYS A 9 -25.05 10.98 -65.21
N VAL A 10 -24.73 9.79 -65.72
CA VAL A 10 -24.33 8.64 -64.91
C VAL A 10 -23.04 8.94 -64.13
N ARG A 11 -22.04 9.56 -64.76
CA ARG A 11 -20.81 9.98 -64.04
C ARG A 11 -21.08 11.01 -62.95
N SER A 12 -21.99 11.95 -63.19
CA SER A 12 -22.39 12.94 -62.17
C SER A 12 -23.11 12.28 -61.00
N GLU A 13 -23.91 11.25 -61.23
CA GLU A 13 -24.63 10.52 -60.19
C GLU A 13 -23.69 9.64 -59.37
N ILE A 14 -22.76 8.92 -60.01
CA ILE A 14 -21.69 8.18 -59.35
C ILE A 14 -20.88 9.12 -58.44
N ALA A 15 -20.47 10.29 -58.93
CA ALA A 15 -19.72 11.25 -58.13
C ALA A 15 -20.49 11.77 -56.90
N LYS A 16 -21.83 11.86 -56.97
CA LYS A 16 -22.65 12.22 -55.80
C LYS A 16 -22.68 11.09 -54.78
N ILE A 17 -22.84 9.85 -55.25
CA ILE A 17 -22.82 8.66 -54.40
C ILE A 17 -21.45 8.50 -53.71
N ASP A 18 -20.36 8.67 -54.45
CA ASP A 18 -19.00 8.57 -53.89
C ASP A 18 -18.75 9.62 -52.79
N ASN A 19 -19.21 10.86 -53.00
CA ASN A 19 -19.13 11.90 -51.97
C ASN A 19 -19.99 11.58 -50.73
N GLU A 20 -21.16 10.95 -50.92
CA GLU A 20 -22.01 10.54 -49.81
C GLU A 20 -21.40 9.35 -49.05
N LEU A 21 -20.81 8.38 -49.75
CA LEU A 21 -20.05 7.29 -49.15
C LEU A 21 -18.85 7.80 -48.35
N GLU A 22 -18.11 8.79 -48.86
CA GLU A 22 -16.97 9.39 -48.15
C GLU A 22 -17.42 10.09 -46.86
N ARG A 23 -18.55 10.80 -46.88
CA ARG A 23 -19.13 11.41 -45.67
C ARG A 23 -19.57 10.36 -44.65
N ILE A 24 -20.26 9.32 -45.09
CA ILE A 24 -20.68 8.22 -44.22
C ILE A 24 -19.45 7.55 -43.59
N GLN A 25 -18.36 7.38 -44.34
CA GLN A 25 -17.12 6.80 -43.83
C GLN A 25 -16.50 7.68 -42.73
N GLN A 26 -16.50 9.00 -42.90
CA GLN A 26 -16.03 9.95 -41.89
C GLN A 26 -16.89 9.90 -40.62
N ASP A 27 -18.22 9.84 -40.76
CA ASP A 27 -19.13 9.72 -39.62
C ASP A 27 -18.91 8.40 -38.85
N ILE A 28 -18.65 7.29 -39.55
CA ILE A 28 -18.32 6.00 -38.93
C ILE A 28 -17.02 6.10 -38.11
N GLU A 29 -15.99 6.75 -38.65
CA GLU A 29 -14.72 6.93 -37.93
C GLU A 29 -14.90 7.77 -36.66
N GLU A 30 -15.69 8.84 -36.72
CA GLU A 30 -16.00 9.67 -35.54
C GLU A 30 -16.79 8.88 -34.49
N LEU A 31 -17.79 8.09 -34.92
CA LEU A 31 -18.58 7.25 -34.03
C LEU A 31 -17.76 6.13 -33.38
N LEU A 32 -16.81 5.52 -34.10
CA LEU A 32 -15.91 4.51 -33.55
C LEU A 32 -14.98 5.11 -32.48
N LYS A 33 -14.41 6.30 -32.74
CA LYS A 33 -13.61 7.01 -31.75
C LYS A 33 -14.43 7.34 -30.50
N ARG A 34 -15.68 7.79 -30.68
CA ARG A 34 -16.57 8.10 -29.56
C ARG A 34 -16.95 6.84 -28.77
N GLN A 35 -17.10 5.71 -29.45
CA GLN A 35 -17.35 4.41 -28.81
C GLN A 35 -16.17 3.98 -27.92
N GLU A 36 -14.93 4.18 -28.38
CA GLU A 36 -13.71 3.91 -27.61
C GLU A 36 -13.65 4.79 -26.35
N GLU A 37 -13.83 6.12 -26.51
CA GLU A 37 -13.86 7.06 -25.38
C GLU A 37 -14.94 6.71 -24.32
N LEU A 38 -16.12 6.31 -24.79
CA LEU A 38 -17.21 5.87 -23.90
C LEU A 38 -16.91 4.51 -23.26
N GLY A 39 -16.19 3.63 -23.95
CA GLY A 39 -15.69 2.36 -23.44
C GLY A 39 -14.74 2.57 -22.26
N ASP A 40 -13.72 3.39 -22.46
CA ASP A 40 -12.74 3.77 -21.43
C ASP A 40 -13.44 4.44 -20.25
N ARG A 41 -14.38 5.36 -20.53
CA ARG A 41 -15.14 6.05 -19.48
C ARG A 41 -16.02 5.08 -18.69
N ARG A 42 -16.64 4.10 -19.35
CA ARG A 42 -17.44 3.06 -18.70
C ARG A 42 -16.56 2.17 -17.82
N GLU A 43 -15.40 1.75 -18.29
CA GLU A 43 -14.45 0.93 -17.53
C GLU A 43 -13.97 1.68 -16.28
N TYR A 44 -13.56 2.95 -16.42
CA TYR A 44 -13.21 3.81 -15.30
C TYR A 44 -14.35 3.95 -14.27
N LEU A 45 -15.59 4.17 -14.74
CA LEU A 45 -16.75 4.29 -13.85
C LEU A 45 -17.10 2.94 -13.18
N GLN A 46 -16.91 1.81 -13.87
CA GLN A 46 -17.09 0.47 -13.31
C GLN A 46 -16.05 0.17 -12.24
N GLU A 47 -14.79 0.57 -12.44
CA GLU A 47 -13.76 0.52 -11.41
C GLU A 47 -14.17 1.36 -10.20
N GLN A 48 -14.56 2.62 -10.38
CA GLN A 48 -15.04 3.49 -9.28
C GLN A 48 -16.25 2.89 -8.55
N LEU A 49 -17.15 2.20 -9.25
CA LEU A 49 -18.34 1.57 -8.66
C LEU A 49 -17.98 0.29 -7.89
N ASN A 50 -17.03 -0.50 -8.38
CA ASN A 50 -16.46 -1.62 -7.64
C ASN A 50 -15.67 -1.16 -6.42
N GLU A 51 -14.87 -0.10 -6.54
CA GLU A 51 -14.16 0.53 -5.43
C GLU A 51 -15.13 1.02 -4.36
N ASN A 52 -16.23 1.66 -4.75
CA ASN A 52 -17.29 2.07 -3.82
C ASN A 52 -18.01 0.89 -3.17
N LYS A 53 -18.25 -0.22 -3.89
CA LYS A 53 -18.80 -1.45 -3.29
C LYS A 53 -17.85 -2.08 -2.27
N VAL A 54 -16.55 -2.12 -2.57
CA VAL A 54 -15.52 -2.62 -1.65
C VAL A 54 -15.36 -1.67 -0.44
N PHE A 55 -15.46 -0.36 -0.64
CA PHE A 55 -15.47 0.65 0.42
C PHE A 55 -16.72 0.55 1.32
N LEU A 56 -17.89 0.27 0.76
CA LEU A 56 -19.11 0.03 1.53
C LEU A 56 -19.04 -1.31 2.28
N GLN A 57 -18.40 -2.35 1.72
CA GLN A 57 -18.10 -3.60 2.42
C GLN A 57 -17.04 -3.44 3.52
N SER A 58 -16.06 -2.55 3.36
CA SER A 58 -15.05 -2.30 4.41
C SER A 58 -15.60 -1.49 5.58
N LYS A 59 -16.70 -0.73 5.38
CA LYS A 59 -17.50 -0.14 6.45
C LYS A 59 -18.36 -1.16 7.22
N SER A 60 -18.70 -2.30 6.61
CA SER A 60 -19.55 -3.33 7.23
C SER A 60 -18.78 -4.51 7.81
N LYS A 61 -17.50 -4.67 7.46
CA LYS A 61 -16.66 -5.72 8.02
C LYS A 61 -16.18 -5.33 9.41
N ASP A 62 -16.69 -6.04 10.41
CA ASP A 62 -16.23 -5.91 11.78
C ASP A 62 -14.82 -6.52 11.91
N TRP A 63 -13.82 -5.66 12.03
CA TRP A 63 -12.42 -6.05 12.17
C TRP A 63 -12.06 -6.49 13.60
N SER A 64 -12.98 -6.35 14.57
CA SER A 64 -12.77 -6.79 15.96
C SER A 64 -13.01 -8.29 16.16
N LEU A 65 -13.53 -8.98 15.14
CA LEU A 65 -13.81 -10.41 15.18
C LEU A 65 -12.54 -11.25 15.39
N ARG A 66 -12.73 -12.42 16.02
CA ARG A 66 -11.67 -13.39 16.38
C ARG A 66 -11.83 -14.73 15.65
N ASN A 67 -12.48 -14.72 14.49
CA ASN A 67 -12.80 -15.91 13.70
C ASN A 67 -12.07 -15.93 12.34
N PHE A 68 -10.98 -15.17 12.21
CA PHE A 68 -10.13 -15.23 11.02
C PHE A 68 -9.22 -16.46 11.08
N GLU A 69 -8.74 -16.92 9.93
CA GLU A 69 -7.84 -18.09 9.82
C GLU A 69 -6.55 -17.94 10.65
N TRP A 70 -6.12 -16.70 10.91
CA TRP A 70 -4.95 -16.40 11.72
C TRP A 70 -5.25 -16.11 13.19
N SER A 71 -6.52 -16.04 13.61
CA SER A 71 -6.90 -15.57 14.96
C SER A 71 -6.29 -16.42 16.07
N GLU A 72 -6.31 -17.74 15.95
CA GLU A 72 -5.71 -18.64 16.94
C GLU A 72 -4.19 -18.40 17.09
N LYS A 73 -3.48 -18.31 15.96
CA LYS A 73 -2.03 -18.08 15.96
C LYS A 73 -1.67 -16.69 16.50
N ILE A 74 -2.50 -15.68 16.24
CA ILE A 74 -2.31 -14.34 16.81
C ILE A 74 -2.42 -14.36 18.34
N GLU A 75 -3.45 -15.02 18.87
CA GLU A 75 -3.66 -15.14 20.33
C GLU A 75 -2.55 -15.94 21.00
N ASP A 76 -2.10 -17.04 20.37
CA ASP A 76 -1.01 -17.86 20.89
C ASP A 76 0.30 -17.09 21.00
N LEU A 77 0.69 -16.38 19.93
CA LEU A 77 1.91 -15.57 19.89
C LEU A 77 1.83 -14.36 20.83
N ARG A 78 0.65 -13.75 20.99
CA ARG A 78 0.43 -12.65 21.95
C ARG A 78 0.83 -13.07 23.37
N GLY A 79 0.35 -14.22 23.83
CA GLY A 79 0.61 -14.71 25.18
C GLY A 79 2.00 -15.33 25.33
N LYS A 80 2.40 -16.20 24.41
CA LYS A 80 3.63 -17.00 24.55
C LYS A 80 4.91 -16.25 24.20
N VAL A 81 4.86 -15.37 23.20
CA VAL A 81 6.05 -14.64 22.72
C VAL A 81 6.09 -13.25 23.33
N PHE A 82 5.01 -12.48 23.18
CA PHE A 82 5.01 -11.07 23.60
C PHE A 82 4.62 -10.88 25.08
N HIS A 83 4.12 -11.92 25.77
CA HIS A 83 3.69 -11.86 27.17
C HIS A 83 2.69 -10.73 27.46
N ILE A 84 1.78 -10.49 26.53
CA ILE A 84 0.73 -9.46 26.64
C ILE A 84 -0.56 -10.14 27.03
N ASP A 85 -1.27 -9.67 28.06
CA ASP A 85 -2.52 -10.28 28.53
C ASP A 85 -3.72 -10.04 27.60
N GLU A 86 -3.83 -8.84 27.05
CA GLU A 86 -4.92 -8.44 26.15
C GLU A 86 -4.45 -7.40 25.13
N PHE A 87 -5.10 -7.37 23.97
CA PHE A 87 -4.87 -6.33 22.98
C PHE A 87 -5.43 -5.00 23.47
N ARG A 88 -4.66 -3.93 23.27
CA ARG A 88 -5.15 -2.56 23.41
C ARG A 88 -6.13 -2.23 22.29
N PRO A 89 -6.99 -1.21 22.46
CA PRO A 89 -7.96 -0.82 21.45
C PRO A 89 -7.32 -0.62 20.07
N LEU A 90 -7.99 -1.09 19.02
CA LEU A 90 -7.59 -1.02 17.61
C LEU A 90 -6.38 -1.88 17.21
N GLN A 91 -5.68 -2.53 18.14
CA GLN A 91 -4.54 -3.37 17.77
C GLN A 91 -4.98 -4.61 16.99
N LEU A 92 -5.99 -5.32 17.47
CA LEU A 92 -6.51 -6.53 16.82
C LEU A 92 -7.11 -6.20 15.46
N GLU A 93 -7.89 -5.12 15.38
CA GLU A 93 -8.51 -4.62 14.16
C GLU A 93 -7.44 -4.30 13.11
N CYS A 94 -6.39 -3.58 13.51
CA CYS A 94 -5.27 -3.27 12.61
C CYS A 94 -4.56 -4.54 12.11
N MET A 95 -4.33 -5.52 12.99
CA MET A 95 -3.74 -6.78 12.58
C MET A 95 -4.66 -7.52 11.59
N ASN A 96 -5.96 -7.63 11.88
CA ASN A 96 -6.92 -8.32 11.01
C ASN A 96 -7.06 -7.66 9.62
N VAL A 97 -7.11 -6.33 9.55
CA VAL A 97 -7.11 -5.58 8.28
C VAL A 97 -5.89 -5.92 7.45
N THR A 98 -4.71 -5.81 8.06
CA THR A 98 -3.45 -5.95 7.33
C THR A 98 -3.17 -7.41 6.98
N MET A 99 -3.55 -8.36 7.83
CA MET A 99 -3.51 -9.81 7.54
C MET A 99 -4.45 -10.20 6.40
N SER A 100 -5.54 -9.45 6.19
CA SER A 100 -6.43 -9.62 5.03
C SER A 100 -5.89 -9.03 3.71
N GLY A 101 -4.64 -8.53 3.69
CA GLY A 101 -4.06 -7.93 2.49
C GLY A 101 -4.58 -6.51 2.17
N ILE A 102 -5.23 -5.85 3.14
CA ILE A 102 -5.80 -4.51 2.97
C ILE A 102 -4.85 -3.46 3.55
N ASP A 103 -4.73 -2.32 2.85
CA ASP A 103 -3.94 -1.19 3.33
C ASP A 103 -4.63 -0.54 4.55
N CYS A 104 -3.84 -0.09 5.52
CA CYS A 104 -4.35 0.49 6.75
C CYS A 104 -3.56 1.72 7.17
N ILE A 105 -4.23 2.74 7.68
CA ILE A 105 -3.62 3.84 8.42
C ILE A 105 -4.09 3.74 9.87
N LEU A 106 -3.15 3.57 10.79
CA LEU A 106 -3.41 3.50 12.22
C LEU A 106 -2.88 4.76 12.92
N ILE A 107 -3.80 5.49 13.55
CA ILE A 107 -3.51 6.66 14.37
C ILE A 107 -3.72 6.28 15.83
N MET A 108 -2.61 6.13 16.57
CA MET A 108 -2.63 5.82 18.00
C MET A 108 -1.58 6.64 18.72
N PRO A 109 -1.89 7.20 19.91
CA PRO A 109 -0.95 8.03 20.66
C PRO A 109 0.39 7.31 20.90
N THR A 110 1.45 8.09 21.15
CA THR A 110 2.75 7.53 21.54
C THR A 110 2.58 6.62 22.77
N GLY A 111 3.29 5.50 22.78
CA GLY A 111 3.11 4.47 23.80
C GLY A 111 1.81 3.67 23.67
N GLY A 112 0.95 3.92 22.67
CA GLY A 112 -0.28 3.17 22.41
C GLY A 112 -0.09 1.72 21.96
N GLY A 113 1.16 1.30 21.69
CA GLY A 113 1.47 -0.07 21.26
C GLY A 113 1.38 -0.29 19.76
N LYS A 114 1.73 0.73 18.95
CA LYS A 114 1.72 0.63 17.47
C LYS A 114 2.62 -0.49 16.95
N SER A 115 3.79 -0.70 17.56
CA SER A 115 4.77 -1.70 17.11
C SER A 115 4.21 -3.12 17.04
N LEU A 116 3.40 -3.50 18.04
CA LEU A 116 2.78 -4.83 18.09
C LEU A 116 1.91 -5.12 16.85
N THR A 117 1.27 -4.10 16.28
CA THR A 117 0.33 -4.23 15.15
C THR A 117 0.98 -4.69 13.85
N PHE A 118 2.31 -4.66 13.75
CA PHE A 118 3.04 -5.27 12.64
C PHE A 118 4.06 -6.32 13.08
N GLN A 119 4.63 -6.20 14.27
CA GLN A 119 5.59 -7.17 14.78
C GLN A 119 4.93 -8.54 14.97
N LEU A 120 3.75 -8.60 15.58
CA LEU A 120 3.05 -9.87 15.78
C LEU A 120 2.62 -10.50 14.43
N PRO A 121 1.98 -9.77 13.50
CA PRO A 121 1.71 -10.28 12.15
C PRO A 121 2.94 -10.79 11.39
N ALA A 122 4.12 -10.22 11.61
CA ALA A 122 5.36 -10.68 10.96
C ALA A 122 5.72 -12.13 11.36
N LEU A 123 5.39 -12.55 12.58
CA LEU A 123 5.61 -13.92 13.04
C LEU A 123 4.57 -14.90 12.46
N VAL A 124 3.36 -14.41 12.20
CA VAL A 124 2.27 -15.20 11.62
C VAL A 124 2.52 -15.50 10.15
N SER A 125 2.86 -14.46 9.38
CA SER A 125 3.07 -14.52 7.94
C SER A 125 4.37 -15.22 7.53
N SER A 126 4.39 -15.76 6.31
CA SER A 126 5.62 -16.21 5.65
C SER A 126 6.45 -15.02 5.17
N GLY A 127 7.78 -15.15 5.22
CA GLY A 127 8.69 -14.08 4.83
C GLY A 127 8.82 -13.01 5.91
N PHE A 128 9.08 -11.76 5.48
CA PHE A 128 9.39 -10.64 6.35
C PHE A 128 8.50 -9.42 6.11
N THR A 129 8.34 -8.63 7.17
CA THR A 129 7.76 -7.28 7.13
C THR A 129 8.86 -6.24 6.96
N LEU A 130 8.75 -5.41 5.92
CA LEU A 130 9.60 -4.25 5.72
C LEU A 130 9.08 -3.08 6.55
N VAL A 131 9.93 -2.45 7.36
CA VAL A 131 9.58 -1.29 8.17
C VAL A 131 10.46 -0.11 7.77
N ILE A 132 9.83 0.95 7.29
CA ILE A 132 10.47 2.23 6.98
C ILE A 132 10.25 3.17 8.16
N SER A 133 11.33 3.64 8.79
CA SER A 133 11.26 4.55 9.94
C SER A 133 12.27 5.70 9.79
N PRO A 134 11.97 6.92 10.29
CA PRO A 134 12.81 8.09 10.02
C PRO A 134 14.05 8.19 10.92
N LEU A 135 14.07 7.51 12.06
CA LEU A 135 15.11 7.65 13.08
C LEU A 135 15.82 6.32 13.32
N VAL A 136 17.15 6.31 13.18
CA VAL A 136 17.97 5.11 13.38
C VAL A 136 17.91 4.65 14.83
N SER A 137 17.96 5.57 15.80
CA SER A 137 17.84 5.25 17.23
C SER A 137 16.55 4.52 17.55
N LEU A 138 15.42 4.95 16.98
CA LEU A 138 14.14 4.27 17.19
C LEU A 138 14.16 2.85 16.63
N MET A 139 14.79 2.64 15.47
CA MET A 139 14.93 1.30 14.90
C MET A 139 15.85 0.40 15.74
N GLU A 140 16.91 0.96 16.33
CA GLU A 140 17.81 0.23 17.24
C GLU A 140 17.08 -0.20 18.52
N ASP A 141 16.29 0.69 19.12
CA ASP A 141 15.46 0.36 20.30
C ASP A 141 14.47 -0.77 19.98
N GLN A 142 13.80 -0.71 18.82
CA GLN A 142 12.89 -1.78 18.39
C GLN A 142 13.64 -3.10 18.11
N LEU A 143 14.85 -3.04 17.58
CA LEU A 143 15.67 -4.22 17.30
C LEU A 143 16.08 -4.92 18.60
N MET A 144 16.52 -4.15 19.61
CA MET A 144 16.83 -4.69 20.94
C MET A 144 15.62 -5.37 21.57
N SER A 145 14.44 -4.74 21.53
CA SER A 145 13.21 -5.36 22.06
C SER A 145 12.85 -6.66 21.33
N LEU A 146 13.01 -6.72 19.99
CA LEU A 146 12.72 -7.95 19.23
C LEU A 146 13.72 -9.08 19.56
N GLN A 147 14.98 -8.74 19.83
CA GLN A 147 15.99 -9.72 20.26
C GLN A 147 15.66 -10.33 21.62
N GLU A 148 15.12 -9.55 22.56
CA GLU A 148 14.64 -10.06 23.86
C GLU A 148 13.55 -11.13 23.70
N TYR A 149 12.71 -11.00 22.66
CA TYR A 149 11.69 -11.99 22.29
C TYR A 149 12.21 -13.12 21.39
N ASN A 150 13.53 -13.19 21.14
CA ASN A 150 14.15 -14.11 20.17
C ASN A 150 13.56 -14.01 18.76
N ILE A 151 13.11 -12.81 18.36
CA ILE A 151 12.56 -12.54 17.04
C ILE A 151 13.69 -12.06 16.13
N ASP A 152 13.89 -12.77 15.03
CA ASP A 152 14.93 -12.44 14.06
C ASP A 152 14.55 -11.21 13.24
N ALA A 153 15.24 -10.11 13.53
CA ALA A 153 15.08 -8.84 12.88
C ALA A 153 16.44 -8.27 12.47
N CYS A 154 16.43 -7.43 11.44
CA CYS A 154 17.64 -6.78 10.91
C CYS A 154 17.39 -5.30 10.65
N LEU A 155 18.46 -4.52 10.70
CA LEU A 155 18.50 -3.11 10.34
C LEU A 155 19.50 -2.91 9.19
N LEU A 156 19.11 -2.15 8.17
CA LEU A 156 20.01 -1.63 7.15
C LEU A 156 20.00 -0.10 7.15
N ASN A 157 21.11 0.50 7.58
CA ASN A 157 21.33 1.94 7.58
C ASN A 157 22.57 2.31 6.74
N ALA A 158 23.07 3.53 6.88
CA ALA A 158 24.28 4.00 6.19
C ALA A 158 25.58 3.44 6.79
N ALA A 159 25.57 3.10 8.09
CA ALA A 159 26.71 2.55 8.82
C ALA A 159 26.88 1.02 8.66
N SER A 160 25.92 0.35 8.02
CA SER A 160 25.94 -1.11 7.83
C SER A 160 27.13 -1.56 6.97
N SER A 161 27.88 -2.55 7.45
CA SER A 161 29.02 -3.13 6.72
C SER A 161 28.57 -3.83 5.43
N LYS A 162 29.48 -3.95 4.46
CA LYS A 162 29.19 -4.63 3.18
C LYS A 162 28.76 -6.08 3.40
N ASP A 163 29.39 -6.78 4.34
CA ASP A 163 29.09 -8.18 4.65
C ASP A 163 27.71 -8.34 5.28
N HIS A 164 27.35 -7.45 6.22
CA HIS A 164 26.00 -7.42 6.80
C HIS A 164 24.93 -7.16 5.74
N VAL A 165 25.16 -6.17 4.86
CA VAL A 165 24.27 -5.86 3.75
C VAL A 165 24.10 -7.07 2.82
N ASN A 166 25.20 -7.76 2.48
CA ASN A 166 25.17 -8.95 1.63
C ASN A 166 24.43 -10.12 2.28
N ASN A 167 24.63 -10.32 3.59
CA ASN A 167 23.91 -11.32 4.38
C ASN A 167 22.40 -11.04 4.36
N VAL A 168 21.97 -9.83 4.75
CA VAL A 168 20.55 -9.45 4.76
C VAL A 168 19.93 -9.58 3.36
N HIS A 169 20.61 -9.12 2.31
CA HIS A 169 20.12 -9.28 0.93
C HIS A 169 19.99 -10.73 0.46
N SER A 170 20.71 -11.66 1.06
CA SER A 170 20.58 -13.09 0.78
C SER A 170 19.39 -13.67 1.54
N ARG A 171 19.23 -13.27 2.81
CA ARG A 171 18.10 -13.67 3.66
C ARG A 171 16.74 -13.20 3.12
N MET A 172 16.67 -11.97 2.58
CA MET A 172 15.44 -11.41 1.99
C MET A 172 14.82 -12.28 0.90
N ILE A 173 15.63 -13.05 0.16
CA ILE A 173 15.17 -13.88 -0.97
C ILE A 173 15.08 -15.37 -0.63
N THR A 174 15.38 -15.75 0.62
CA THR A 174 15.34 -17.13 1.11
C THR A 174 14.18 -17.28 2.08
N LYS A 175 13.19 -18.12 1.75
CA LYS A 175 11.95 -18.29 2.53
C LYS A 175 12.21 -18.80 3.94
N GLU A 176 13.20 -19.68 4.10
CA GLU A 176 13.56 -20.33 5.36
C GLU A 176 14.60 -19.53 6.16
N SER A 177 14.90 -18.28 5.77
CA SER A 177 15.96 -17.48 6.41
C SER A 177 15.69 -17.06 7.85
N GLY A 178 14.48 -17.30 8.37
CA GLY A 178 14.04 -16.89 9.70
C GLY A 178 13.75 -15.39 9.84
N LEU A 179 14.16 -14.54 8.89
CA LEU A 179 14.01 -13.10 8.97
C LEU A 179 12.52 -12.70 9.03
N LYS A 180 12.12 -12.02 10.11
CA LYS A 180 10.73 -11.56 10.31
C LYS A 180 10.54 -10.08 10.10
N VAL A 181 11.49 -9.26 10.54
CA VAL A 181 11.37 -7.79 10.44
C VAL A 181 12.64 -7.20 9.86
N LEU A 182 12.50 -6.34 8.84
CA LEU A 182 13.62 -5.60 8.25
C LEU A 182 13.36 -4.11 8.36
N TYR A 183 14.14 -3.43 9.19
CA TYR A 183 14.13 -1.99 9.35
C TYR A 183 15.04 -1.32 8.34
N VAL A 184 14.55 -0.25 7.71
CA VAL A 184 15.31 0.60 6.79
C VAL A 184 14.92 2.07 6.95
N THR A 185 15.83 2.95 6.55
CA THR A 185 15.54 4.37 6.42
C THR A 185 14.85 4.67 5.07
N PRO A 186 14.07 5.76 4.94
CA PRO A 186 13.43 6.14 3.67
C PRO A 186 14.46 6.39 2.56
N GLU A 187 15.66 6.89 2.89
CA GLU A 187 16.75 7.09 1.93
C GLU A 187 17.20 5.79 1.29
N LYS A 188 17.08 4.65 1.99
CA LYS A 188 17.42 3.34 1.44
C LYS A 188 16.49 2.99 0.28
N ILE A 189 15.19 3.30 0.40
CA ILE A 189 14.20 3.15 -0.67
C ILE A 189 14.48 4.13 -1.80
N ALA A 190 14.73 5.40 -1.46
CA ALA A 190 14.91 6.46 -2.45
C ALA A 190 16.18 6.33 -3.29
N LYS A 191 17.30 5.94 -2.67
CA LYS A 191 18.65 6.09 -3.25
C LYS A 191 19.30 4.76 -3.61
N SER A 192 18.87 3.62 -3.05
CA SER A 192 19.53 2.33 -3.28
C SER A 192 18.80 1.47 -4.32
N LYS A 193 19.23 1.59 -5.59
CA LYS A 193 18.76 0.70 -6.68
C LYS A 193 18.99 -0.78 -6.37
N ARG A 194 20.13 -1.10 -5.72
CA ARG A 194 20.47 -2.47 -5.31
C ARG A 194 19.47 -3.03 -4.30
N PHE A 195 19.03 -2.22 -3.34
CA PHE A 195 18.04 -2.64 -2.35
C PHE A 195 16.68 -2.86 -3.00
N MET A 196 16.23 -1.94 -3.86
CA MET A 196 14.97 -2.08 -4.60
C MET A 196 14.95 -3.33 -5.49
N ALA A 197 16.03 -3.63 -6.21
CA ALA A 197 16.12 -4.86 -7.00
C ALA A 197 16.08 -6.15 -6.13
N LYS A 198 16.55 -6.08 -4.88
CA LYS A 198 16.45 -7.20 -3.93
C LYS A 198 15.05 -7.32 -3.34
N LEU A 199 14.38 -6.21 -3.05
CA LEU A 199 12.98 -6.19 -2.65
C LEU A 199 12.07 -6.78 -3.74
N GLU A 200 12.30 -6.42 -5.00
CA GLU A 200 11.56 -7.00 -6.14
C GLU A 200 11.71 -8.51 -6.22
N LYS A 201 12.94 -9.02 -6.10
CA LYS A 201 13.19 -10.48 -6.03
C LYS A 201 12.48 -11.13 -4.83
N ALA A 202 12.52 -10.48 -3.67
CA ALA A 202 11.85 -10.98 -2.48
C ALA A 202 10.32 -11.00 -2.65
N TYR A 203 9.74 -9.97 -3.27
CA TYR A 203 8.32 -9.90 -3.59
C TYR A 203 7.91 -11.02 -4.55
N THR A 204 8.64 -11.20 -5.66
CA THR A 204 8.38 -12.29 -6.62
C THR A 204 8.52 -13.67 -5.99
N ALA A 205 9.44 -13.83 -5.03
CA ALA A 205 9.61 -15.08 -4.29
C ALA A 205 8.51 -15.31 -3.21
N GLY A 206 7.63 -14.33 -2.96
CA GLY A 206 6.62 -14.40 -1.90
C GLY A 206 7.21 -14.20 -0.48
N CYS A 207 8.37 -13.56 -0.37
CA CYS A 207 9.04 -13.29 0.90
C CYS A 207 8.69 -11.91 1.49
N LEU A 208 8.11 -10.98 0.72
CA LEU A 208 7.69 -9.66 1.22
C LEU A 208 6.22 -9.69 1.62
N SER A 209 5.94 -9.89 2.92
CA SER A 209 4.58 -10.05 3.41
C SER A 209 3.83 -8.73 3.59
N ARG A 210 4.52 -7.69 4.05
CA ARG A 210 3.92 -6.42 4.47
C ARG A 210 4.94 -5.30 4.40
N ILE A 211 4.44 -4.09 4.18
CA ILE A 211 5.22 -2.86 4.24
C ILE A 211 4.63 -1.98 5.33
N VAL A 212 5.46 -1.49 6.23
CA VAL A 212 5.10 -0.60 7.33
C VAL A 212 5.83 0.71 7.15
N ILE A 213 5.09 1.82 7.21
CA ILE A 213 5.63 3.17 7.15
C ILE A 213 5.37 3.81 8.50
N ASP A 214 6.40 3.84 9.32
CA ASP A 214 6.39 4.52 10.61
C ASP A 214 6.47 6.03 10.41
N GLU A 215 5.87 6.78 11.32
CA GLU A 215 5.62 8.23 11.17
C GLU A 215 5.15 8.65 9.78
N VAL A 216 4.10 7.99 9.29
CA VAL A 216 3.57 8.17 7.94
C VAL A 216 3.18 9.63 7.63
N HIS A 217 2.92 10.44 8.65
CA HIS A 217 2.63 11.86 8.51
C HIS A 217 3.80 12.65 7.87
N CYS A 218 5.04 12.14 7.94
CA CYS A 218 6.22 12.74 7.31
C CYS A 218 6.13 12.81 5.77
N THR A 219 5.21 12.06 5.15
CA THR A 219 4.95 12.11 3.69
C THR A 219 4.35 13.45 3.25
N SER A 220 3.55 14.07 4.11
CA SER A 220 2.74 15.25 3.79
C SER A 220 3.43 16.53 4.24
N GLN A 221 3.45 17.55 3.37
CA GLN A 221 3.96 18.89 3.72
C GLN A 221 3.10 19.62 4.75
N TRP A 222 1.86 19.16 4.94
CA TRP A 222 0.95 19.64 5.98
C TRP A 222 1.23 18.98 7.34
N GLY A 223 2.16 18.03 7.39
CA GLY A 223 2.65 17.42 8.63
C GLY A 223 3.71 18.30 9.31
N HIS A 224 3.91 18.10 10.61
CA HIS A 224 4.85 18.88 11.41
C HIS A 224 6.33 18.46 11.24
N ASP A 225 6.60 17.26 10.69
CA ASP A 225 7.95 16.74 10.40
C ASP A 225 8.04 16.23 8.95
N PHE A 226 7.77 17.09 7.97
CA PHE A 226 7.83 16.72 6.56
C PHE A 226 9.24 16.25 6.15
N ARG A 227 9.33 15.10 5.46
CA ARG A 227 10.60 14.54 4.95
C ARG A 227 10.52 14.26 3.44
N PRO A 228 11.39 14.87 2.61
CA PRO A 228 11.36 14.66 1.15
C PRO A 228 11.47 13.19 0.73
N ASP A 229 12.33 12.39 1.40
CA ASP A 229 12.51 10.97 1.09
C ASP A 229 11.24 10.12 1.37
N TYR A 230 10.26 10.62 2.14
CA TYR A 230 8.99 9.93 2.32
C TYR A 230 8.06 10.07 1.10
N LYS A 231 8.18 11.14 0.30
CA LYS A 231 7.34 11.33 -0.90
C LYS A 231 7.55 10.25 -1.95
N VAL A 232 8.75 9.69 -2.02
CA VAL A 232 9.05 8.66 -3.02
C VAL A 232 8.48 7.29 -2.66
N LEU A 233 8.03 7.09 -1.41
CA LEU A 233 7.53 5.80 -0.92
C LEU A 233 6.26 5.32 -1.65
N GLY A 234 5.56 6.20 -2.37
CA GLY A 234 4.46 5.80 -3.27
C GLY A 234 4.88 4.82 -4.37
N ILE A 235 6.19 4.68 -4.66
CA ILE A 235 6.71 3.63 -5.54
C ILE A 235 6.43 2.22 -5.01
N LEU A 236 6.41 2.05 -3.68
CA LEU A 236 6.26 0.74 -3.04
C LEU A 236 4.91 0.12 -3.38
N LYS A 237 3.82 0.90 -3.36
CA LYS A 237 2.50 0.38 -3.70
C LYS A 237 2.38 0.04 -5.18
N ARG A 238 3.03 0.82 -6.05
CA ARG A 238 3.06 0.56 -7.50
C ARG A 238 3.82 -0.71 -7.85
N GLN A 239 4.97 -0.95 -7.21
CA GLN A 239 5.81 -2.11 -7.49
C GLN A 239 5.36 -3.38 -6.75
N PHE A 240 4.80 -3.23 -5.55
CA PHE A 240 4.41 -4.33 -4.68
C PHE A 240 2.91 -4.26 -4.34
N PRO A 241 2.00 -4.30 -5.34
CA PRO A 241 0.58 -4.06 -5.13
C PRO A 241 -0.04 -5.05 -4.14
N ASN A 242 0.43 -6.30 -4.10
CA ASN A 242 -0.14 -7.34 -3.26
C ASN A 242 0.39 -7.31 -1.81
N SER A 243 1.46 -6.58 -1.54
CA SER A 243 1.93 -6.36 -0.17
C SER A 243 1.14 -5.19 0.43
N PRO A 244 0.32 -5.42 1.48
CA PRO A 244 -0.41 -4.35 2.15
C PRO A 244 0.53 -3.35 2.81
N ILE A 245 0.18 -2.07 2.72
CA ILE A 245 0.87 -0.97 3.40
C ILE A 245 0.13 -0.63 4.69
N LEU A 246 0.88 -0.61 5.80
CA LEU A 246 0.43 -0.09 7.09
C LEU A 246 1.15 1.24 7.39
N GLY A 247 0.41 2.34 7.36
CA GLY A 247 0.88 3.65 7.82
C GLY A 247 0.62 3.84 9.31
N LEU A 248 1.65 4.19 10.07
CA LEU A 248 1.56 4.40 11.52
C LEU A 248 1.85 5.85 11.87
N THR A 249 1.07 6.43 12.79
CA THR A 249 1.47 7.71 13.41
C THR A 249 0.76 7.96 14.74
N ALA A 250 1.33 8.85 15.55
CA ALA A 250 0.69 9.36 16.77
C ALA A 250 -0.42 10.36 16.51
N THR A 251 -0.22 11.25 15.54
CA THR A 251 -1.11 12.39 15.27
C THR A 251 -1.20 12.65 13.78
N ALA A 252 -2.41 12.83 13.27
CA ALA A 252 -2.65 13.31 11.92
C ALA A 252 -4.00 14.02 11.83
N THR A 253 -4.03 15.14 11.12
CA THR A 253 -5.28 15.80 10.73
C THR A 253 -5.89 15.09 9.52
N THR A 254 -7.19 15.26 9.28
CA THR A 254 -7.85 14.67 8.10
C THR A 254 -7.15 15.06 6.79
N ARG A 255 -6.71 16.32 6.69
CA ARG A 255 -5.95 16.82 5.53
C ARG A 255 -4.63 16.06 5.32
N VAL A 256 -3.88 15.79 6.40
CA VAL A 256 -2.64 15.01 6.33
C VAL A 256 -2.93 13.58 5.89
N ILE A 257 -4.00 12.96 6.40
CA ILE A 257 -4.40 11.59 6.03
C ILE A 257 -4.75 11.50 4.54
N ASP A 258 -5.51 12.46 4.01
CA ASP A 258 -5.88 12.48 2.60
C ASP A 258 -4.67 12.68 1.69
N ASP A 259 -3.71 13.50 2.11
CA ASP A 259 -2.45 13.71 1.38
C ASP A 259 -1.57 12.45 1.42
N VAL A 260 -1.45 11.80 2.58
CA VAL A 260 -0.75 10.51 2.76
C VAL A 260 -1.31 9.45 1.80
N LYS A 261 -2.64 9.29 1.76
CA LYS A 261 -3.30 8.31 0.88
C LYS A 261 -2.94 8.54 -0.59
N LYS A 262 -2.94 9.80 -1.03
CA LYS A 262 -2.58 10.19 -2.39
C LYS A 262 -1.10 9.94 -2.69
N ILE A 263 -0.20 10.43 -1.84
CA ILE A 263 1.24 10.31 -2.05
C ILE A 263 1.69 8.84 -2.10
N LEU A 264 1.14 8.01 -1.21
CA LEU A 264 1.48 6.60 -1.13
C LEU A 264 0.75 5.72 -2.18
N ASN A 265 -0.15 6.30 -2.98
CA ASN A 265 -1.02 5.58 -3.91
C ASN A 265 -1.80 4.45 -3.22
N LEU A 266 -2.29 4.68 -1.99
CA LEU A 266 -3.06 3.68 -1.26
C LEU A 266 -4.37 3.40 -1.99
N ARG A 267 -4.82 2.15 -1.93
CA ARG A 267 -6.08 1.75 -2.56
C ARG A 267 -7.26 2.47 -1.92
N SER A 268 -8.32 2.64 -2.70
CA SER A 268 -9.61 3.20 -2.27
C SER A 268 -10.21 2.46 -1.05
N ASN A 269 -9.94 1.16 -0.92
CA ASN A 269 -10.38 0.34 0.21
C ASN A 269 -9.50 0.44 1.48
N CYS A 270 -8.53 1.36 1.52
CA CYS A 270 -7.67 1.59 2.68
C CYS A 270 -8.48 1.94 3.93
N VAL A 271 -8.27 1.17 5.01
CA VAL A 271 -8.97 1.34 6.28
C VAL A 271 -8.26 2.39 7.14
N LEU A 272 -9.02 3.31 7.71
CA LEU A 272 -8.51 4.29 8.68
C LEU A 272 -8.97 3.91 10.08
N LEU A 273 -8.02 3.58 10.97
CA LEU A 273 -8.25 3.30 12.38
C LEU A 273 -7.68 4.44 13.22
N LYS A 274 -8.51 5.06 14.05
CA LYS A 274 -8.10 6.20 14.88
C LYS A 274 -8.51 5.98 16.33
N ALA A 275 -7.53 5.83 17.21
CA ALA A 275 -7.78 5.71 18.64
C ALA A 275 -8.22 7.06 19.21
N SER A 276 -9.03 7.00 20.28
CA SER A 276 -9.32 8.19 21.07
C SER A 276 -8.04 8.72 21.72
N PHE A 277 -7.90 10.05 21.77
CA PHE A 277 -6.80 10.71 22.46
C PHE A 277 -6.95 10.72 23.99
N ASN A 278 -8.09 10.25 24.50
CA ASN A 278 -8.35 10.24 25.93
C ASN A 278 -7.38 9.31 26.65
N ARG A 279 -6.57 9.87 27.55
CA ARG A 279 -5.71 9.13 28.47
C ARG A 279 -6.32 9.25 29.88
N PRO A 280 -7.18 8.31 30.31
CA PRO A 280 -7.84 8.39 31.61
C PRO A 280 -6.85 8.40 32.78
N ASN A 281 -5.60 8.00 32.55
CA ASN A 281 -4.53 7.95 33.53
C ASN A 281 -3.69 9.25 33.58
N LEU A 282 -4.02 10.28 32.80
CA LEU A 282 -3.36 11.60 32.86
C LEU A 282 -4.31 12.64 33.42
N TYR A 283 -3.91 13.27 34.52
CA TYR A 283 -4.56 14.47 35.04
C TYR A 283 -4.00 15.69 34.31
N TYR A 284 -4.88 16.54 33.79
CA TYR A 284 -4.51 17.80 33.14
C TYR A 284 -4.73 18.93 34.16
N GLU A 285 -3.65 19.61 34.56
CA GLU A 285 -3.71 20.88 35.31
C GLU A 285 -3.77 22.09 34.37
#